data_AF-A0A2N2EVU1-F1
#
_entry.id   AF-A0A2N2EVU1-F1
#
_cell.length_a   1.000
_cell.length_b   1.000
_cell.length_c   1.000
_cell.angle_alpha   90.00
_cell.angle_beta   90.00
_cell.angle_gamma   90.00
#
_symmetry.space_group_name_H-M   'P 1'
#
loop_
_entity.id
_entity.type
_entity.pdbx_description
1 polymer ?
#
loop_
_entity_poly.entity_id
_entity_poly.type
_entity_poly.pdbx_seq_one_letter_code
_entity_poly.pdbx_strand_id
1 'polypeptide(L)'
;MTEIISYTVIAIGMMFNLFGCIGITRLPDVYNRIQAATKCVTMGTCLILLGLMIHAGVSPLGIKALLCILFILVTSPTSAHALARGAYKSGVKLWKKSCCDQYGAVSIITAYDVMKKDVITVSPDTPLQDAVDLLVEMRITGMPVVEQDGSIAGIISEKDMIDYASKSNIKTARVRDAMSTKATVFSPDTDIHIIAGVLSKGKFRRVPIAENGKLVGIVSRRDIMHILTSGKKKEAGKK
;
A
#
# COMPACT_ATOMS: atom_id res chain seq x y z
N MET A 1 52.49 17.20 -13.47
CA MET A 1 51.18 17.81 -13.81
C MET A 1 50.03 16.85 -13.50
N THR A 2 50.12 15.59 -13.94
CA THR A 2 49.17 14.50 -13.64
C THR A 2 48.92 14.27 -12.15
N GLU A 3 49.98 14.32 -11.32
CA GLU A 3 49.86 14.24 -9.85
C GLU A 3 48.92 15.30 -9.26
N ILE A 4 49.15 16.56 -9.63
CA ILE A 4 48.35 17.70 -9.13
C ILE A 4 46.89 17.53 -9.55
N ILE A 5 46.67 17.12 -10.80
CA ILE A 5 45.32 16.86 -11.32
C ILE A 5 44.64 15.74 -10.53
N SER A 6 45.34 14.63 -10.30
CA SER A 6 44.81 13.51 -9.53
C SER A 6 44.42 13.92 -8.11
N TYR A 7 45.32 14.54 -7.35
CA TYR A 7 45.03 14.96 -5.98
C TYR A 7 43.87 15.94 -5.90
N THR A 8 43.76 16.84 -6.89
CA THR A 8 42.64 17.78 -6.97
C THR A 8 41.31 17.04 -7.17
N VAL A 9 41.27 16.07 -8.09
CA VAL A 9 40.07 15.26 -8.35
C VAL A 9 39.68 14.43 -7.11
N ILE A 10 40.66 13.83 -6.41
CA ILE A 10 40.42 13.08 -5.17
C ILE A 10 39.87 14.01 -4.08
N ALA A 11 40.45 15.20 -3.90
CA ALA A 11 39.99 16.16 -2.91
C ALA A 11 38.54 16.60 -3.15
N ILE A 12 38.16 16.83 -4.41
CA ILE A 12 36.77 17.14 -4.78
C ILE A 12 35.86 15.95 -4.41
N GLY A 13 36.26 14.72 -4.75
CA GLY A 13 35.50 13.52 -4.38
C GLY A 13 35.31 13.34 -2.87
N MET A 14 36.36 13.61 -2.08
CA MET A 14 36.28 13.61 -0.62
C MET A 14 35.29 14.67 -0.09
N MET A 15 35.27 15.85 -0.70
CA MET A 15 34.32 16.91 -0.34
C MET A 15 32.87 16.50 -0.63
N PHE A 16 32.60 15.83 -1.76
CA PHE A 16 31.27 15.28 -2.05
C PHE A 16 30.85 14.19 -1.06
N ASN A 17 31.79 13.34 -0.61
CA ASN A 17 31.51 12.36 0.44
C ASN A 17 31.15 13.03 1.78
N LEU A 18 31.87 14.08 2.16
CA LEU A 18 31.58 14.84 3.37
C LEU A 18 30.17 15.47 3.31
N PHE A 19 29.84 16.18 2.23
CA PHE A 19 28.51 16.76 2.06
C PHE A 19 27.42 15.70 1.93
N GLY A 20 27.72 14.55 1.35
CA GLY A 20 26.85 13.37 1.30
C GLY A 20 26.49 12.87 2.70
N CYS A 21 27.48 12.65 3.55
CA CYS A 21 27.28 12.24 4.95
C CYS A 21 26.48 13.26 5.76
N ILE A 22 26.77 14.56 5.59
CA ILE A 22 25.99 15.64 6.21
C ILE A 22 24.54 15.63 5.70
N GLY A 23 24.34 15.41 4.40
CA GLY A 23 23.00 15.30 3.82
C GLY A 23 22.21 14.10 4.35
N ILE A 24 22.84 12.92 4.49
CA ILE A 24 22.18 11.72 5.04
C ILE A 24 21.73 11.95 6.48
N THR A 25 22.49 12.70 7.28
CA THR A 25 22.18 12.95 8.70
C THR A 25 21.22 14.12 8.91
N ARG A 26 21.33 15.20 8.12
CA ARG A 26 20.52 16.42 8.29
C ARG A 26 19.20 16.42 7.51
N LEU A 27 19.08 15.67 6.42
CA LEU A 27 17.87 15.73 5.60
C LEU A 27 16.67 15.07 6.31
N PRO A 28 15.46 15.65 6.14
CA PRO A 28 14.34 15.43 7.04
C PRO A 28 13.60 14.10 6.83
N ASP A 29 13.67 13.49 5.65
CA ASP A 29 12.98 12.24 5.33
C ASP A 29 13.87 11.29 4.52
N VAL A 30 13.39 10.05 4.35
CA VAL A 30 14.12 8.99 3.63
C VAL A 30 14.38 9.38 2.16
N TYR A 31 13.43 10.05 1.51
CA TYR A 31 13.53 10.44 0.10
C TYR A 31 14.61 11.49 -0.15
N ASN A 32 14.66 12.53 0.69
CA ASN A 32 15.71 13.54 0.62
C ASN A 32 17.08 12.93 0.98
N ARG A 33 17.13 12.02 1.96
CA ARG A 33 18.37 11.31 2.31
C ARG A 33 18.88 10.42 1.18
N ILE A 34 18.01 9.76 0.42
CA ILE A 34 18.41 8.98 -0.77
C ILE A 34 19.11 9.87 -1.79
N GLN A 35 18.65 11.11 -2.00
CA GLN A 35 19.31 12.05 -2.91
C GLN A 35 20.72 12.44 -2.43
N ALA A 36 20.92 12.62 -1.12
CA ALA A 36 22.25 12.86 -0.56
C ALA A 36 23.15 11.62 -0.67
N ALA A 37 22.60 10.43 -0.41
CA ALA A 37 23.32 9.17 -0.51
C ALA A 37 23.78 8.86 -1.94
N THR A 38 22.95 9.12 -2.95
CA THR A 38 23.36 8.93 -4.35
C THR A 38 24.47 9.89 -4.76
N LYS A 39 24.38 11.18 -4.42
CA LYS A 39 25.44 12.16 -4.70
C LYS A 39 26.76 11.81 -4.01
N CYS A 40 26.68 11.30 -2.77
CA CYS A 40 27.84 10.79 -2.03
C CYS A 40 28.55 9.70 -2.84
N VAL A 41 27.82 8.67 -3.29
CA VAL A 41 28.43 7.50 -3.94
C VAL A 41 28.81 7.78 -5.40
N THR A 42 27.94 8.41 -6.19
CA THR A 42 28.17 8.58 -7.63
C THR A 42 29.13 9.71 -7.97
N MET A 43 29.11 10.83 -7.24
CA MET A 43 30.09 11.91 -7.44
C MET A 43 31.30 11.72 -6.52
N GLY A 44 31.10 11.37 -5.24
CA GLY A 44 32.22 11.21 -4.30
C GLY A 44 33.11 10.03 -4.64
N THR A 45 32.59 8.80 -4.55
CA THR A 45 33.38 7.59 -4.77
C THR A 45 33.91 7.47 -6.21
N CYS A 46 33.12 7.83 -7.22
CA CYS A 46 33.60 7.78 -8.60
C CYS A 46 34.70 8.80 -8.89
N LEU A 47 34.66 10.02 -8.34
CA LEU A 47 35.74 10.99 -8.52
C LEU A 47 37.02 10.52 -7.81
N ILE A 48 36.93 9.92 -6.62
CA ILE A 48 38.09 9.34 -5.94
C ILE A 48 38.73 8.25 -6.80
N LEU A 49 37.92 7.33 -7.35
CA LEU A 49 38.40 6.26 -8.22
C LEU A 49 38.96 6.81 -9.55
N LEU A 50 38.37 7.87 -10.09
CA LEU A 50 38.87 8.53 -11.30
C LEU A 50 40.22 9.20 -11.05
N GLY A 51 40.37 9.89 -9.92
CA GLY A 51 41.65 10.46 -9.50
C GLY A 51 42.71 9.37 -9.31
N LEU A 52 42.34 8.23 -8.69
CA LEU A 52 43.23 7.08 -8.55
C LEU A 52 43.64 6.50 -9.91
N MET A 53 42.72 6.42 -10.87
CA MET A 53 43.02 5.98 -12.24
C MET A 53 43.98 6.95 -12.95
N ILE A 54 43.81 8.26 -12.78
CA ILE A 54 44.70 9.29 -13.36
C ILE A 54 46.11 9.18 -12.78
N HIS A 55 46.24 8.89 -11.49
CA HIS A 55 47.53 8.71 -10.82
C HIS A 55 48.21 7.40 -11.23
N ALA A 56 47.48 6.30 -11.21
CA ALA A 56 48.01 4.97 -11.45
C ALA A 56 48.14 4.62 -12.95
N GLY A 57 47.56 5.40 -13.85
CA GLY A 57 47.57 5.15 -15.29
C GLY A 57 46.91 3.82 -15.69
N VAL A 58 47.34 3.26 -16.83
CA VAL A 58 46.88 1.93 -17.33
C VAL A 58 47.59 0.79 -16.59
N SER A 59 47.54 0.83 -15.26
CA SER A 59 48.02 -0.24 -14.39
C SER A 59 46.88 -1.16 -13.97
N PRO A 60 47.17 -2.34 -13.39
CA PRO A 60 46.14 -3.20 -12.82
C PRO A 60 45.24 -2.47 -11.80
N LEU A 61 45.79 -1.47 -11.09
CA LEU A 61 45.04 -0.64 -10.15
C LEU A 61 44.06 0.31 -10.87
N GLY A 62 44.52 0.98 -11.94
CA GLY A 62 43.68 1.87 -12.75
C GLY A 62 42.53 1.14 -13.45
N ILE A 63 42.79 -0.05 -13.99
CA ILE A 63 41.76 -0.88 -14.64
C ILE A 63 40.70 -1.32 -13.62
N LYS A 64 41.11 -1.74 -12.41
CA LYS A 64 40.17 -2.07 -11.33
C LYS A 64 39.34 -0.86 -10.90
N ALA A 65 39.96 0.32 -10.80
CA ALA A 65 39.25 1.56 -10.47
C ALA A 65 38.19 1.89 -11.54
N LEU A 66 38.52 1.76 -12.83
CA LEU A 66 37.57 1.95 -13.94
C LEU A 66 36.39 0.97 -13.87
N LEU A 67 36.66 -0.31 -13.60
CA LEU A 67 35.61 -1.32 -13.42
C LEU A 67 34.70 -0.97 -12.24
N CYS A 68 35.28 -0.56 -11.11
CA CYS A 68 34.50 -0.12 -9.94
C CYS A 68 33.61 1.08 -10.26
N ILE A 69 34.09 2.07 -11.03
CA ILE A 69 33.29 3.21 -11.48
C ILE A 69 32.08 2.73 -12.28
N LEU A 70 32.28 1.83 -13.25
CA LEU A 70 31.20 1.28 -14.07
C LEU A 70 30.15 0.57 -13.22
N PHE A 71 30.56 -0.27 -12.28
CA PHE A 71 29.66 -0.97 -11.36
C PHE A 71 28.89 0.01 -10.45
N ILE A 72 29.56 1.02 -9.91
CA ILE A 72 28.94 2.02 -9.04
C ILE A 72 27.88 2.83 -9.79
N LEU A 73 28.14 3.19 -11.05
CA LEU A 73 27.20 3.94 -11.88
C LEU A 73 25.90 3.17 -12.17
N VAL A 74 25.97 1.83 -12.23
CA VAL A 74 24.76 0.99 -12.41
C VAL A 74 24.08 0.69 -11.08
N THR A 75 24.86 0.34 -10.06
CA THR A 75 24.33 -0.11 -8.77
C THR A 75 23.70 1.02 -7.97
N SER A 76 24.29 2.23 -7.96
CA SER A 76 23.78 3.34 -7.14
C SER A 76 22.37 3.81 -7.54
N PRO A 77 22.06 4.06 -8.83
CA PRO A 77 20.68 4.39 -9.24
C PRO A 77 19.69 3.25 -8.96
N THR A 78 20.12 2.00 -9.15
CA THR A 78 19.28 0.81 -8.92
C THR A 78 18.93 0.66 -7.43
N SER A 79 19.93 0.79 -6.54
CA SER A 79 19.73 0.76 -5.09
C SER A 79 18.85 1.92 -4.62
N ALA A 80 19.07 3.14 -5.14
CA ALA A 80 18.26 4.30 -4.80
C ALA A 80 16.79 4.12 -5.20
N HIS A 81 16.54 3.58 -6.40
CA HIS A 81 15.19 3.28 -6.85
C HIS A 81 14.53 2.19 -5.99
N ALA A 82 15.24 1.11 -5.68
CA ALA A 82 14.74 0.04 -4.83
C ALA A 82 14.40 0.54 -3.41
N LEU A 83 15.26 1.36 -2.81
CA LEU A 83 15.03 1.97 -1.50
C LEU A 83 13.83 2.93 -1.51
N ALA A 84 13.74 3.81 -2.52
CA ALA A 84 12.62 4.73 -2.65
C ALA A 84 11.30 3.99 -2.82
N ARG A 85 11.27 2.95 -3.68
CA ARG A 85 10.08 2.12 -3.90
C ARG A 85 9.70 1.31 -2.66
N GLY A 86 10.68 0.78 -1.93
CA GLY A 86 10.46 0.06 -0.67
C GLY A 86 9.87 0.97 0.41
N ALA A 87 10.50 2.14 0.64
CA ALA A 87 10.03 3.14 1.59
C ALA A 87 8.59 3.60 1.26
N TYR A 88 8.30 3.82 -0.02
CA TYR A 88 6.96 4.17 -0.47
C TYR A 88 5.93 3.06 -0.22
N LYS A 89 6.25 1.80 -0.58
CA LYS A 89 5.38 0.65 -0.32
C LYS A 89 5.13 0.39 1.18
N SER A 90 6.09 0.74 2.04
CA SER A 90 5.95 0.65 3.49
C SER A 90 5.22 1.83 4.13
N GLY A 91 4.75 2.81 3.34
CA GLY A 91 4.00 3.97 3.84
C GLY A 91 4.85 5.01 4.58
N VAL A 92 6.15 5.10 4.29
CA VAL A 92 7.02 6.14 4.88
C VAL A 92 6.54 7.51 4.42
N LYS A 93 6.17 8.35 5.39
CA LYS A 93 5.63 9.69 5.10
C LYS A 93 6.72 10.62 4.54
N LEU A 94 6.32 11.43 3.55
CA LEU A 94 7.10 12.56 3.06
C LEU A 94 7.27 13.63 4.16
N TRP A 95 8.30 14.46 4.01
CA TRP A 95 8.49 15.64 4.84
C TRP A 95 7.29 16.58 4.77
N LYS A 96 6.93 17.19 5.90
CA LYS A 96 5.75 18.07 6.06
C LYS A 96 5.74 19.28 5.11
N LYS A 97 6.91 19.71 4.63
CA LYS A 97 7.06 20.85 3.70
C LYS A 97 7.16 20.43 2.23
N SER A 98 7.06 19.13 1.92
CA SER A 98 7.04 18.66 0.54
C SER A 98 5.79 19.18 -0.17
N CYS A 99 5.99 19.85 -1.30
CA CYS A 99 4.91 20.53 -2.03
C CYS A 99 4.09 19.60 -2.92
N CYS A 100 4.68 18.51 -3.41
CA CYS A 100 4.08 17.63 -4.37
C CYS A 100 4.56 16.20 -4.15
N ASP A 101 3.62 15.27 -4.05
CA ASP A 101 3.86 13.86 -4.27
C ASP A 101 3.27 13.50 -5.64
N GLN A 102 4.11 13.37 -6.67
CA GLN A 102 3.63 12.98 -8.00
C GLN A 102 3.23 11.51 -8.08
N TYR A 103 3.73 10.66 -7.17
CA TYR A 103 3.16 9.32 -6.94
C TYR A 103 1.85 9.40 -6.14
N GLY A 104 1.55 10.57 -5.59
CA GLY A 104 0.49 10.89 -4.65
C GLY A 104 -0.91 10.60 -5.15
N ALA A 105 -1.30 9.34 -4.99
CA ALA A 105 -2.69 8.93 -4.78
C ALA A 105 -2.76 7.56 -4.06
N VAL A 106 -1.70 7.14 -3.37
CA VAL A 106 -1.81 6.01 -2.42
C VAL A 106 -1.47 6.55 -1.04
N SER A 107 -2.32 7.47 -0.53
CA SER A 107 -2.68 7.29 0.87
C SER A 107 -3.16 5.85 0.95
N ILE A 108 -2.53 5.01 1.76
CA ILE A 108 -3.07 3.69 2.05
C ILE A 108 -4.38 3.97 2.76
N ILE A 109 -5.45 4.10 2.00
CA ILE A 109 -6.81 4.15 2.51
C ILE A 109 -7.01 2.75 3.05
N THR A 110 -7.14 2.66 4.36
CA THR A 110 -7.35 1.39 5.04
C THR A 110 -8.82 1.05 5.05
N ALA A 111 -9.17 -0.20 5.34
CA ALA A 111 -10.56 -0.59 5.53
C ALA A 111 -11.26 0.29 6.58
N TYR A 112 -10.55 0.69 7.65
CA TYR A 112 -11.05 1.57 8.70
C TYR A 112 -11.54 2.93 8.16
N ASP A 113 -10.84 3.49 7.17
CA ASP A 113 -11.17 4.80 6.58
C ASP A 113 -12.43 4.75 5.70
N VAL A 114 -12.82 3.55 5.24
CA VAL A 114 -13.90 3.32 4.27
C VAL A 114 -15.12 2.65 4.89
N MET A 115 -14.90 1.78 5.87
CA MET A 115 -15.92 0.87 6.36
C MET A 115 -17.08 1.61 7.01
N LYS A 116 -18.26 1.06 6.85
CA LYS A 116 -19.41 1.45 7.67
C LYS A 116 -19.37 0.67 8.99
N LYS A 117 -19.46 1.38 10.10
CA LYS A 117 -19.47 0.82 11.46
C LYS A 117 -20.85 0.34 11.90
N ASP A 118 -21.89 1.01 11.42
CA ASP A 118 -23.28 0.59 11.62
C ASP A 118 -23.61 -0.52 10.62
N VAL A 119 -23.36 -1.76 11.04
CA VAL A 119 -23.53 -2.95 10.22
C VAL A 119 -24.83 -3.64 10.61
N ILE A 120 -25.75 -3.72 9.66
CA ILE A 120 -26.94 -4.55 9.78
C ILE A 120 -26.50 -6.01 9.71
N THR A 121 -26.90 -6.81 10.70
CA THR A 121 -26.52 -8.23 10.83
C THR A 121 -27.71 -9.08 11.23
N VAL A 122 -27.61 -10.39 10.98
CA VAL A 122 -28.59 -11.40 11.44
C VAL A 122 -27.89 -12.52 12.20
N SER A 123 -28.64 -13.28 13.00
CA SER A 123 -28.15 -14.48 13.67
C SER A 123 -28.31 -15.70 12.75
N PRO A 124 -27.48 -16.76 12.91
CA PRO A 124 -27.67 -18.02 12.21
C PRO A 124 -29.05 -18.65 12.45
N ASP A 125 -29.69 -18.33 13.58
CA ASP A 125 -31.01 -18.84 13.97
C ASP A 125 -32.19 -17.98 13.53
N THR A 126 -31.92 -16.78 12.98
CA THR A 126 -32.97 -15.92 12.42
C THR A 126 -33.71 -16.66 11.30
N PRO A 127 -35.06 -16.64 11.28
CA PRO A 127 -35.85 -17.14 10.16
C PRO A 127 -35.39 -16.52 8.84
N LEU A 128 -35.32 -17.32 7.78
CA LEU A 128 -34.82 -16.84 6.49
C LEU A 128 -35.73 -15.76 5.89
N GLN A 129 -37.02 -15.78 6.19
CA GLN A 129 -37.99 -14.75 5.78
C GLN A 129 -37.66 -13.38 6.37
N ASP A 130 -37.44 -13.30 7.68
CA ASP A 130 -37.09 -12.05 8.36
C ASP A 130 -35.80 -11.44 7.79
N ALA A 131 -34.85 -12.29 7.41
CA ALA A 131 -33.62 -11.85 6.75
C ALA A 131 -33.88 -11.30 5.33
N VAL A 132 -34.81 -11.89 4.57
CA VAL A 132 -35.25 -11.37 3.25
C VAL A 132 -35.91 -10.00 3.42
N ASP A 133 -36.83 -9.87 4.38
CA ASP A 133 -37.55 -8.63 4.64
C ASP A 133 -36.57 -7.50 5.01
N LEU A 134 -35.58 -7.81 5.86
CA LEU A 134 -34.55 -6.87 6.24
C LEU A 134 -33.68 -6.41 5.05
N LEU A 135 -33.37 -7.30 4.09
CA LEU A 135 -32.64 -6.90 2.87
C LEU A 135 -33.45 -5.92 2.02
N VAL A 136 -34.75 -6.18 1.86
CA VAL A 136 -35.67 -5.37 1.06
C VAL A 136 -35.88 -4.00 1.70
N GLU A 137 -36.20 -3.97 2.99
CA GLU A 137 -36.48 -2.74 3.74
C GLU A 137 -35.25 -1.84 3.77
N MET A 138 -34.08 -2.40 4.09
CA MET A 138 -32.83 -1.65 4.23
C MET A 138 -32.12 -1.41 2.89
N ARG A 139 -32.68 -1.91 1.78
CA ARG A 139 -32.15 -1.77 0.40
C ARG A 139 -30.68 -2.19 0.29
N ILE A 140 -30.36 -3.33 0.91
CA ILE A 140 -29.03 -3.93 0.89
C ILE A 140 -29.08 -5.31 0.23
N THR A 141 -28.01 -5.65 -0.47
CA THR A 141 -27.90 -6.91 -1.22
C THR A 141 -27.30 -8.10 -0.45
N GLY A 142 -27.06 -7.92 0.84
CA GLY A 142 -26.52 -8.95 1.74
C GLY A 142 -26.05 -8.39 3.07
N MET A 143 -25.75 -9.24 4.03
CA MET A 143 -25.27 -8.84 5.35
C MET A 143 -24.45 -9.94 6.02
N PRO A 144 -23.57 -9.59 6.98
CA PRO A 144 -22.88 -10.57 7.80
C PRO A 144 -23.85 -11.30 8.72
N VAL A 145 -23.57 -12.58 8.94
CA VAL A 145 -24.24 -13.41 9.95
C VAL A 145 -23.31 -13.46 11.15
N VAL A 146 -23.82 -13.08 12.33
CA VAL A 146 -23.03 -12.97 13.57
C VAL A 146 -23.62 -13.84 14.66
N GLU A 147 -22.74 -14.48 15.44
CA GLU A 147 -23.12 -15.18 16.66
C GLU A 147 -23.41 -14.19 17.80
N GLN A 148 -23.97 -14.69 18.89
CA GLN A 148 -24.32 -13.88 20.06
C GLN A 148 -23.10 -13.20 20.72
N ASP A 149 -21.89 -13.75 20.55
CA ASP A 149 -20.65 -13.20 21.10
C ASP A 149 -20.00 -12.10 20.20
N GLY A 150 -20.62 -11.83 19.04
CA GLY A 150 -20.17 -10.88 18.04
C GLY A 150 -19.18 -11.46 17.01
N SER A 151 -18.90 -12.76 17.06
CA SER A 151 -18.10 -13.44 16.05
C SER A 151 -18.85 -13.62 14.73
N ILE A 152 -18.13 -13.67 13.62
CA ILE A 152 -18.72 -13.79 12.28
C ILE A 152 -18.93 -15.27 11.95
N ALA A 153 -20.19 -15.69 11.87
CA ALA A 153 -20.58 -17.03 11.42
C ALA A 153 -20.55 -17.19 9.89
N GLY A 154 -20.78 -16.10 9.15
CA GLY A 154 -20.80 -16.14 7.69
C GLY A 154 -21.31 -14.85 7.05
N ILE A 155 -21.72 -14.97 5.78
CA ILE A 155 -22.40 -13.90 5.03
C ILE A 155 -23.63 -14.51 4.36
N ILE A 156 -24.73 -13.76 4.34
CA ILE A 156 -25.91 -14.09 3.53
C ILE A 156 -26.21 -12.96 2.55
N SER A 157 -26.51 -13.30 1.30
CA SER A 157 -26.79 -12.36 0.23
C SER A 157 -28.05 -12.70 -0.55
N GLU A 158 -28.57 -11.75 -1.33
CA GLU A 158 -29.70 -11.99 -2.26
C GLU A 158 -29.45 -13.23 -3.13
N LYS A 159 -28.21 -13.41 -3.59
CA LYS A 159 -27.82 -14.58 -4.41
C LYS A 159 -28.05 -15.88 -3.66
N ASP A 160 -27.62 -15.95 -2.39
CA ASP A 160 -27.73 -17.15 -1.57
C ASP A 160 -29.19 -17.48 -1.29
N MET A 161 -30.00 -16.46 -1.01
CA MET A 161 -31.43 -16.62 -0.77
C MET A 161 -32.19 -17.06 -2.03
N ILE A 162 -31.87 -16.50 -3.20
CA ILE A 162 -32.48 -16.91 -4.49
C ILE A 162 -32.05 -18.34 -4.85
N ASP A 163 -30.77 -18.68 -4.68
CA ASP A 163 -30.28 -20.04 -4.92
C ASP A 163 -30.97 -21.06 -4.00
N TYR A 164 -31.15 -20.73 -2.72
CA TYR A 164 -31.87 -21.57 -1.77
C TYR A 164 -33.36 -21.71 -2.13
N ALA A 165 -34.03 -20.61 -2.48
CA ALA A 165 -35.45 -20.59 -2.88
C ALA A 165 -35.75 -21.50 -4.07
N SER A 166 -34.80 -21.64 -4.99
CA SER A 166 -34.94 -22.51 -6.16
C SER A 166 -34.93 -24.01 -5.81
N LYS A 167 -34.40 -24.36 -4.64
CA LYS A 167 -34.19 -25.75 -4.19
C LYS A 167 -35.11 -26.14 -3.05
N SER A 168 -35.61 -25.19 -2.27
CA SER A 168 -36.26 -25.45 -0.98
C SER A 168 -37.24 -24.35 -0.58
N ASN A 169 -38.13 -24.67 0.34
CA ASN A 169 -39.14 -23.74 0.84
C ASN A 169 -38.53 -22.77 1.88
N ILE A 170 -38.48 -21.48 1.57
CA ILE A 170 -37.95 -20.43 2.45
C ILE A 170 -38.73 -20.35 3.77
N LYS A 171 -40.03 -20.68 3.78
CA LYS A 171 -40.90 -20.45 4.96
C LYS A 171 -40.44 -21.17 6.22
N THR A 172 -39.74 -22.29 6.09
CA THR A 172 -39.29 -23.13 7.20
C THR A 172 -37.79 -23.05 7.44
N ALA A 173 -37.07 -22.30 6.61
CA ALA A 173 -35.61 -22.25 6.63
C ALA A 173 -35.09 -21.18 7.60
N ARG A 174 -33.85 -21.39 8.08
CA ARG A 174 -33.09 -20.41 8.85
C ARG A 174 -31.93 -19.86 8.03
N VAL A 175 -31.37 -18.74 8.49
CA VAL A 175 -30.18 -18.12 7.87
C VAL A 175 -29.02 -19.11 7.74
N ARG A 176 -28.76 -19.94 8.77
CA ARG A 176 -27.70 -20.96 8.73
C ARG A 176 -27.80 -21.96 7.59
N ASP A 177 -29.01 -22.19 7.06
CA ASP A 177 -29.26 -23.19 6.01
C ASP A 177 -28.89 -22.65 4.61
N ALA A 178 -28.90 -21.33 4.45
CA ALA A 178 -28.64 -20.66 3.18
C ALA A 178 -27.34 -19.85 3.16
N MET A 179 -26.75 -19.52 4.31
CA MET A 179 -25.57 -18.64 4.38
C MET A 179 -24.30 -19.28 3.81
N SER A 180 -23.38 -18.42 3.35
CA SER A 180 -22.01 -18.81 3.03
C SER A 180 -21.11 -18.77 4.27
N THR A 181 -20.62 -19.93 4.72
CA THR A 181 -19.79 -20.09 5.95
C THR A 181 -18.33 -19.67 5.79
N LYS A 182 -17.78 -19.67 4.57
CA LYS A 182 -16.39 -19.26 4.28
C LYS A 182 -16.31 -17.79 3.85
N ALA A 183 -16.71 -16.89 4.73
CA ALA A 183 -16.59 -15.46 4.50
C ALA A 183 -15.11 -15.05 4.41
N THR A 184 -14.73 -14.29 3.37
CA THR A 184 -13.42 -13.62 3.36
C THR A 184 -13.52 -12.37 4.23
N VAL A 185 -12.84 -12.40 5.38
CA VAL A 185 -12.84 -11.33 6.39
C VAL A 185 -11.50 -10.59 6.33
N PHE A 186 -11.53 -9.27 6.53
CA PHE A 186 -10.32 -8.44 6.59
C PHE A 186 -10.22 -7.70 7.91
N SER A 187 -9.01 -7.22 8.24
CA SER A 187 -8.77 -6.39 9.41
C SER A 187 -8.96 -4.89 9.10
N PRO A 188 -9.20 -4.02 10.09
CA PRO A 188 -9.41 -2.59 9.86
C PRO A 188 -8.21 -1.89 9.22
N ASP A 189 -6.99 -2.36 9.48
CA ASP A 189 -5.74 -1.84 8.92
C ASP A 189 -5.44 -2.34 7.49
N THR A 190 -6.26 -3.25 6.95
CA THR A 190 -6.06 -3.78 5.59
C THR A 190 -6.18 -2.68 4.52
N ASP A 191 -5.26 -2.66 3.55
CA ASP A 191 -5.29 -1.76 2.39
C ASP A 191 -6.54 -1.97 1.52
N ILE A 192 -7.22 -0.87 1.18
CA ILE A 192 -8.43 -0.90 0.35
C ILE A 192 -8.19 -1.50 -1.03
N HIS A 193 -6.99 -1.43 -1.60
CA HIS A 193 -6.66 -2.03 -2.90
C HIS A 193 -6.73 -3.56 -2.86
N ILE A 194 -6.35 -4.16 -1.73
CA ILE A 194 -6.46 -5.61 -1.52
C ILE A 194 -7.95 -5.99 -1.54
N ILE A 195 -8.76 -5.24 -0.78
CA ILE A 195 -10.22 -5.45 -0.71
C ILE A 195 -10.87 -5.20 -2.08
N ALA A 196 -10.47 -4.14 -2.79
CA ALA A 196 -10.94 -3.81 -4.13
C ALA A 196 -10.62 -4.94 -5.11
N GLY A 197 -9.42 -5.50 -5.06
CA GLY A 197 -9.01 -6.65 -5.87
C GLY A 197 -9.88 -7.88 -5.62
N VAL A 198 -10.21 -8.19 -4.36
CA VAL A 198 -11.11 -9.30 -4.02
C VAL A 198 -12.54 -9.04 -4.49
N LEU A 199 -13.06 -7.83 -4.28
CA LEU A 199 -14.41 -7.46 -4.70
C LEU A 199 -14.54 -7.40 -6.23
N SER A 200 -13.48 -7.04 -6.95
CA SER A 200 -13.45 -6.98 -8.43
C SER A 200 -13.51 -8.36 -9.08
N LYS A 201 -13.02 -9.41 -8.41
CA LYS A 201 -13.06 -10.79 -8.92
C LYS A 201 -14.47 -11.40 -8.98
N GLY A 202 -15.51 -10.63 -8.64
CA GLY A 202 -16.90 -11.02 -8.88
C GLY A 202 -17.53 -11.90 -7.79
N LYS A 203 -16.75 -12.61 -6.97
CA LYS A 203 -17.28 -13.56 -5.96
C LYS A 203 -18.14 -12.91 -4.88
N PHE A 204 -17.73 -11.73 -4.40
CA PHE A 204 -18.41 -11.03 -3.31
C PHE A 204 -18.69 -9.58 -3.70
N ARG A 205 -19.82 -9.03 -3.24
CA ARG A 205 -20.19 -7.61 -3.43
C ARG A 205 -19.83 -6.73 -2.23
N ARG A 206 -19.55 -7.36 -1.09
CA ARG A 206 -19.17 -6.75 0.19
C ARG A 206 -18.31 -7.74 0.98
N VAL A 207 -17.49 -7.23 1.89
CA VAL A 207 -16.67 -8.02 2.81
C VAL A 207 -16.81 -7.48 4.23
N PRO A 208 -16.96 -8.35 5.24
CA PRO A 208 -16.94 -7.95 6.64
C PRO A 208 -15.51 -7.60 7.08
N ILE A 209 -15.42 -6.63 7.97
CA ILE A 209 -14.19 -6.20 8.64
C ILE A 209 -14.28 -6.64 10.10
N ALA A 210 -13.27 -7.36 10.58
CA ALA A 210 -13.22 -7.89 11.93
C ALA A 210 -11.93 -7.52 12.65
N GLU A 211 -12.04 -7.30 13.95
CA GLU A 211 -10.92 -7.08 14.85
C GLU A 211 -11.08 -8.05 16.03
N ASN A 212 -10.03 -8.80 16.35
CA ASN A 212 -10.07 -9.86 17.38
C ASN A 212 -11.21 -10.88 17.18
N GLY A 213 -11.52 -11.21 15.92
CA GLY A 213 -12.58 -12.16 15.55
C GLY A 213 -14.00 -11.60 15.62
N LYS A 214 -14.19 -10.34 16.07
CA LYS A 214 -15.49 -9.69 16.16
C LYS A 214 -15.73 -8.74 15.00
N LEU A 215 -16.98 -8.68 14.52
CA LEU A 215 -17.36 -7.76 13.46
C LEU A 215 -17.25 -6.30 13.96
N VAL A 216 -16.50 -5.47 13.23
CA VAL A 216 -16.34 -4.04 13.52
C VAL A 216 -16.75 -3.12 12.37
N GLY A 217 -16.98 -3.69 11.19
CA GLY A 217 -17.44 -2.92 10.04
C GLY A 217 -17.72 -3.76 8.81
N ILE A 218 -18.15 -3.09 7.74
CA ILE A 218 -18.34 -3.71 6.43
C ILE A 218 -17.86 -2.77 5.32
N VAL A 219 -17.26 -3.33 4.29
CA VAL A 219 -16.84 -2.61 3.08
C VAL A 219 -17.53 -3.22 1.86
N SER A 220 -18.27 -2.41 1.11
CA SER A 220 -18.94 -2.80 -0.13
C SER A 220 -18.28 -2.17 -1.36
N ARG A 221 -18.61 -2.71 -2.54
CA ARG A 221 -18.22 -2.08 -3.82
C ARG A 221 -18.67 -0.62 -3.90
N ARG A 222 -19.84 -0.29 -3.34
CA ARG A 222 -20.36 1.09 -3.34
C ARG A 222 -19.45 2.03 -2.54
N ASP A 223 -18.94 1.57 -1.40
CA ASP A 223 -18.06 2.37 -0.54
C ASP A 223 -16.72 2.64 -1.25
N ILE A 224 -16.17 1.63 -1.95
CA ILE A 224 -14.98 1.79 -2.79
C ILE A 224 -15.24 2.78 -3.93
N MET A 225 -16.37 2.65 -4.64
CA MET A 225 -16.73 3.57 -5.72
C MET A 225 -16.87 5.02 -5.22
N HIS A 226 -17.38 5.22 -4.01
CA HIS A 226 -17.53 6.55 -3.41
C HIS A 226 -16.18 7.24 -3.18
N ILE A 227 -15.14 6.47 -2.85
CA ILE A 227 -13.79 7.00 -2.64
C ILE A 227 -13.14 7.39 -3.96
N LEU A 228 -13.32 6.58 -5.01
CA LEU A 228 -12.80 6.88 -6.34
C LEU A 228 -13.39 8.19 -6.92
N THR A 229 -14.62 8.54 -6.55
CA THR A 229 -15.26 9.80 -6.99
C THR A 229 -14.95 10.96 -6.04
N SER A 230 -14.79 10.72 -4.74
CA SER A 230 -14.50 11.75 -3.74
C SER A 230 -13.08 12.32 -3.85
N GLY A 231 -12.12 11.55 -4.39
CA GLY A 231 -10.76 12.03 -4.70
C GLY A 231 -10.74 13.20 -5.70
N LYS A 232 -11.70 13.25 -6.64
CA LYS A 232 -11.77 14.34 -7.64
C LYS A 232 -12.29 15.67 -7.08
N LYS A 233 -13.03 15.67 -5.96
CA LYS A 233 -13.65 16.90 -5.42
C LYS A 233 -12.69 17.79 -4.62
N LYS A 234 -11.58 17.26 -4.07
CA LYS A 234 -10.63 18.07 -3.30
C LYS A 234 -9.75 18.97 -4.18
N GLU A 235 -9.57 18.65 -5.46
CA GLU A 235 -8.75 19.45 -6.39
C GLU A 235 -9.51 20.58 -7.08
N ALA A 236 -10.85 20.47 -7.20
CA ALA A 236 -11.67 21.47 -7.90
C ALA A 236 -12.08 22.70 -7.04
N GLY A 237 -11.67 22.74 -5.76
CA GLY A 237 -12.11 23.75 -4.78
C GLY A 237 -11.08 24.81 -4.39
N LYS A 238 -9.91 24.86 -5.04
CA LYS A 238 -8.95 25.96 -4.90
C LYS A 238 -8.74 26.64 -6.25
N LYS A 239 -9.67 27.52 -6.60
CA LYS A 239 -9.39 28.68 -7.45
C LYS A 239 -9.42 29.91 -6.57
#